data_AF-A0A949ZFG8-F1
#
_entry.id   AF-A0A949ZFG8-F1
#
_cell.length_a   1.000
_cell.length_b   1.000
_cell.length_c   1.000
_cell.angle_alpha   90.00
_cell.angle_beta   90.00
_cell.angle_gamma   90.00
#
_symmetry.space_group_name_H-M   'P 1'
#
loop_
_entity.id
_entity.type
_entity.pdbx_description
1 polymer ?
#
loop_
_entity_poly.entity_id
_entity_poly.type
_entity_poly.pdbx_seq_one_letter_code
_entity_poly.pdbx_strand_id
1 'polypeptide(L)'
;MKSYYRRNRARALEYSKRYYLAHREKVNERNRANHRLTRLVHGDALRAHKREYQKANPDKSRVQAHRRRTRLKGLTGQFTEKEWSALIARQKSRCALCQRKCKLSADHIIPISLGGCSYIWNIQGLCPSCNSQKHAKLPKGAQFGLFDRPLAMS
;
A
#
# COMPACT_ATOMS: atom_id res chain seq x y z
N MET A 1 17.63 -26.40 -21.45
CA MET A 1 17.64 -25.92 -20.05
C MET A 1 16.23 -25.65 -19.47
N LYS A 2 15.37 -24.82 -20.08
CA LYS A 2 14.01 -24.50 -19.57
C LYS A 2 13.06 -25.72 -19.45
N SER A 3 13.20 -26.73 -20.32
CA SER A 3 12.32 -27.92 -20.33
C SER A 3 12.61 -28.94 -19.21
N TYR A 4 13.85 -29.01 -18.73
CA TYR A 4 14.22 -29.86 -17.58
C TYR A 4 13.72 -29.25 -16.27
N TYR A 5 13.88 -27.94 -16.11
CA TYR A 5 13.46 -27.22 -14.90
C TYR A 5 11.93 -27.20 -14.74
N ARG A 6 11.16 -27.06 -15.84
CA ARG A 6 9.70 -27.19 -15.78
C ARG A 6 9.26 -28.59 -15.34
N ARG A 7 9.84 -29.64 -15.92
CA ARG A 7 9.49 -31.05 -15.60
C ARG A 7 9.90 -31.48 -14.19
N ASN A 8 10.98 -30.91 -13.64
CA ASN A 8 11.48 -31.24 -12.30
C ASN A 8 11.15 -30.19 -11.25
N ARG A 9 10.29 -29.22 -11.57
CA ARG A 9 9.97 -28.09 -10.69
C ARG A 9 9.48 -28.56 -9.32
N ALA A 10 8.55 -29.52 -9.28
CA ALA A 10 7.99 -30.03 -8.04
C ALA A 10 9.07 -30.67 -7.16
N ARG A 11 9.92 -31.53 -7.74
CA ARG A 11 11.03 -32.19 -7.03
C ARG A 11 12.07 -31.18 -6.52
N ALA A 12 12.41 -30.18 -7.33
CA ALA A 12 13.36 -29.14 -6.95
C ALA A 12 12.82 -28.27 -5.80
N LEU A 13 11.53 -27.92 -5.81
CA LEU A 13 10.87 -27.19 -4.72
C LEU A 13 10.83 -28.01 -3.43
N GLU A 14 10.47 -29.29 -3.53
CA GLU A 14 10.40 -30.21 -2.40
C GLU A 14 11.79 -30.42 -1.76
N TYR A 15 12.82 -30.65 -2.58
CA TYR A 15 14.21 -30.72 -2.11
C TYR A 15 14.64 -29.42 -1.42
N SER A 16 14.38 -28.27 -2.04
CA SER A 16 14.72 -26.96 -1.46
C SER A 16 14.01 -26.72 -0.12
N LYS A 17 12.74 -27.12 0.00
CA LYS A 17 11.97 -27.04 1.24
C LYS A 17 12.59 -27.91 2.32
N ARG A 18 12.91 -29.18 2.02
CA ARG A 18 13.54 -30.11 2.97
C ARG A 18 14.89 -29.58 3.46
N TYR A 19 15.72 -29.12 2.53
CA TYR A 19 17.00 -28.50 2.86
C TYR A 19 16.83 -27.27 3.75
N TYR A 20 15.89 -26.36 3.41
CA TYR A 20 15.63 -25.18 4.23
C TYR A 20 15.17 -25.56 5.64
N LEU A 21 14.28 -26.54 5.79
CA LEU A 21 13.79 -26.96 7.11
C LEU A 21 14.90 -27.61 7.94
N ALA A 22 15.70 -28.50 7.34
CA ALA A 22 16.82 -29.19 7.99
C ALA A 22 17.95 -28.24 8.38
N HIS A 23 18.12 -27.12 7.67
CA HIS A 23 19.21 -26.15 7.89
C HIS A 23 18.70 -24.75 8.21
N ARG A 24 17.49 -24.62 8.77
CA ARG A 24 16.79 -23.33 8.91
C ARG A 24 17.63 -22.29 9.66
N GLU A 25 18.31 -22.72 10.71
CA GLU A 25 19.06 -21.84 11.60
C GLU A 25 20.30 -21.28 10.90
N LYS A 26 21.14 -22.16 10.34
CA LYS A 26 22.32 -21.79 9.56
C LYS A 26 21.97 -20.92 8.35
N VAL A 27 20.88 -21.23 7.65
CA VAL A 27 20.40 -20.40 6.53
C VAL A 27 19.96 -19.03 7.03
N ASN A 28 19.20 -18.95 8.12
CA ASN A 28 18.74 -17.69 8.67
C ASN A 28 19.88 -16.84 9.25
N GLU A 29 20.88 -17.46 9.88
CA GLU A 29 22.09 -16.79 10.36
C GLU A 29 22.88 -16.19 9.20
N ARG A 30 23.19 -17.00 8.17
CA ARG A 30 23.83 -16.52 6.94
C ARG A 30 23.05 -15.37 6.31
N ASN A 31 21.73 -15.49 6.20
CA ASN A 31 20.89 -14.44 5.63
C ASN A 31 20.93 -13.16 6.48
N ARG A 32 20.95 -13.27 7.81
CA ARG A 32 21.11 -12.13 8.72
C ARG A 32 22.48 -11.46 8.54
N ALA A 33 23.56 -12.23 8.47
CA ALA A 33 24.91 -11.72 8.22
C ALA A 33 25.00 -11.01 6.87
N ASN A 34 24.48 -11.62 5.81
CA ASN A 34 24.42 -11.02 4.48
C ASN A 34 23.62 -9.72 4.48
N HIS A 35 22.44 -9.69 5.11
CA HIS A 35 21.64 -8.46 5.21
C HIS A 35 22.38 -7.33 5.95
N ARG A 36 23.13 -7.66 7.01
CA ARG A 36 23.98 -6.69 7.72
C ARG A 36 25.07 -6.14 6.81
N LEU A 37 25.80 -7.02 6.12
CA LEU A 37 26.86 -6.64 5.19
C LEU A 37 26.31 -5.76 4.05
N THR A 38 25.19 -6.16 3.44
CA THR A 38 24.52 -5.37 2.40
C THR A 38 24.13 -3.98 2.91
N ARG A 39 23.63 -3.86 4.15
CA ARG A 39 23.29 -2.56 4.72
C ARG A 39 24.52 -1.69 5.00
N LEU A 40 25.65 -2.30 5.38
CA LEU A 40 26.92 -1.60 5.61
C LEU A 40 27.53 -1.10 4.31
N VAL A 41 27.63 -1.97 3.30
CA VAL A 41 28.33 -1.69 2.04
C VAL A 41 27.45 -0.92 1.04
N HIS A 42 26.17 -1.26 0.95
CA HIS A 42 25.26 -0.72 -0.07
C HIS A 42 24.11 0.11 0.53
N GLY A 43 24.16 0.42 1.82
CA GLY A 43 23.06 1.08 2.52
C GLY A 43 22.62 2.40 1.88
N ASP A 44 23.57 3.25 1.50
CA ASP A 44 23.29 4.53 0.86
C ASP A 44 22.71 4.38 -0.54
N ALA A 45 23.31 3.54 -1.38
CA ALA A 45 22.81 3.24 -2.72
C ALA A 45 21.37 2.69 -2.68
N LEU A 46 21.07 1.77 -1.74
CA LEU A 46 19.73 1.23 -1.55
C LEU A 46 18.73 2.30 -1.10
N ARG A 47 19.14 3.24 -0.24
CA ARG A 47 18.30 4.38 0.17
C ARG A 47 18.03 5.33 -0.99
N ALA A 48 19.05 5.66 -1.78
CA ALA A 48 18.93 6.51 -2.96
C ALA A 48 17.98 5.90 -3.98
N HIS A 49 18.21 4.63 -4.36
CA HIS A 49 17.34 3.89 -5.27
C HIS A 49 15.88 3.84 -4.76
N LYS A 50 15.69 3.62 -3.45
CA LYS A 50 14.34 3.64 -2.86
C LYS A 50 13.67 5.00 -2.97
N ARG A 51 14.40 6.11 -2.75
CA ARG A 51 13.88 7.47 -2.90
C ARG A 51 13.48 7.76 -4.35
N GLU A 52 14.33 7.38 -5.31
CA GLU A 52 14.04 7.52 -6.75
C GLU A 52 12.80 6.74 -7.15
N TYR A 53 12.71 5.47 -6.73
CA TYR A 53 11.54 4.65 -6.98
C TYR A 53 10.26 5.28 -6.43
N GLN A 54 10.30 5.83 -5.21
CA GLN A 54 9.16 6.50 -4.58
C GLN A 54 8.76 7.79 -5.31
N LYS A 55 9.74 8.55 -5.82
CA LYS A 55 9.51 9.76 -6.62
C LYS A 55 8.85 9.41 -7.96
N ALA A 56 9.33 8.35 -8.62
CA ALA A 56 8.80 7.88 -9.91
C ALA A 56 7.44 7.17 -9.78
N ASN A 57 7.14 6.57 -8.62
CA ASN A 57 5.93 5.77 -8.38
C ASN A 57 5.17 6.23 -7.13
N PRO A 58 4.67 7.48 -7.08
CA PRO A 58 4.09 8.06 -5.86
C PRO A 58 2.78 7.38 -5.44
N ASP A 59 1.92 7.02 -6.39
CA ASP A 59 0.62 6.40 -6.10
C ASP A 59 0.78 4.97 -5.62
N LYS A 60 1.56 4.17 -6.34
CA LYS A 60 1.99 2.84 -5.89
C LYS A 60 2.62 2.85 -4.50
N SER A 61 3.50 3.81 -4.22
CA SER A 61 4.14 3.94 -2.90
C SER A 61 3.13 4.30 -1.81
N ARG A 62 2.17 5.19 -2.11
CA ARG A 62 1.09 5.57 -1.18
C ARG A 62 0.20 4.36 -0.85
N VAL A 63 -0.23 3.61 -1.87
CA VAL A 63 -1.08 2.43 -1.69
C VAL A 63 -0.36 1.36 -0.89
N GLN A 64 0.93 1.12 -1.15
CA GLN A 64 1.72 0.18 -0.36
C GLN A 64 1.88 0.61 1.11
N ALA A 65 2.13 1.90 1.35
CA ALA A 65 2.20 2.45 2.70
C ALA A 65 0.86 2.31 3.44
N HIS A 66 -0.26 2.57 2.75
CA HIS A 66 -1.60 2.39 3.27
C HIS A 66 -1.87 0.92 3.62
N ARG A 67 -1.66 -0.01 2.68
CA ARG A 67 -1.84 -1.46 2.91
C ARG A 67 -1.01 -1.97 4.08
N ARG A 68 0.25 -1.52 4.20
CA ARG A 68 1.09 -1.86 5.35
C ARG A 68 0.45 -1.38 6.66
N ARG A 69 -0.02 -0.13 6.72
CA ARG A 69 -0.67 0.45 7.90
C ARG A 69 -1.95 -0.29 8.26
N THR A 70 -2.80 -0.58 7.28
CA THR A 70 -4.03 -1.37 7.41
C THR A 70 -3.73 -2.74 8.02
N ARG A 71 -2.76 -3.46 7.47
CA ARG A 71 -2.36 -4.78 7.97
C ARG A 71 -1.83 -4.74 9.40
N LEU A 72 -0.97 -3.78 9.73
CA LEU A 72 -0.41 -3.64 11.08
C LEU A 72 -1.49 -3.32 12.12
N LYS A 73 -2.59 -2.70 11.71
CA LYS A 73 -3.73 -2.37 12.56
C LYS A 73 -4.86 -3.42 12.52
N GLY A 74 -4.67 -4.52 11.79
CA GLY A 74 -5.70 -5.56 11.66
C GLY A 74 -6.99 -5.10 10.96
N LEU A 75 -6.92 -4.05 10.13
CA LEU A 75 -8.11 -3.48 9.50
C LEU A 75 -8.55 -4.30 8.29
N THR A 76 -9.85 -4.42 8.13
CA THR A 76 -10.47 -5.07 6.96
C THR A 76 -10.42 -4.15 5.74
N GLY A 77 -10.23 -4.75 4.56
CA GLY A 77 -10.29 -4.07 3.26
C GLY A 77 -8.95 -3.48 2.81
N GLN A 78 -8.82 -3.32 1.49
CA GLN A 78 -7.69 -2.66 0.84
C GLN A 78 -8.18 -2.03 -0.46
N PHE A 79 -7.41 -1.08 -1.00
CA PHE A 79 -7.61 -0.58 -2.36
C PHE A 79 -6.31 -0.72 -3.17
N THR A 80 -6.45 -0.60 -4.48
CA THR A 80 -5.42 -0.67 -5.50
C THR A 80 -4.99 0.72 -5.95
N GLU A 81 -3.86 0.77 -6.66
CA GLU A 81 -3.41 2.00 -7.31
C GLU A 81 -4.43 2.54 -8.30
N LYS A 82 -5.02 1.67 -9.13
CA LYS A 82 -6.06 2.05 -10.10
C LYS A 82 -7.28 2.67 -9.43
N GLU A 83 -7.77 2.05 -8.35
CA GLU A 83 -8.90 2.57 -7.57
C GLU A 83 -8.57 3.93 -6.94
N TRP A 84 -7.36 4.10 -6.40
CA TRP A 84 -6.90 5.38 -5.88
C TRP A 84 -6.85 6.46 -6.98
N SER A 85 -6.23 6.18 -8.12
CA SER A 85 -6.14 7.13 -9.22
C SER A 85 -7.53 7.49 -9.78
N ALA A 86 -8.45 6.52 -9.88
CA ALA A 86 -9.84 6.75 -10.27
C ALA A 86 -10.60 7.65 -9.29
N LEU A 87 -10.44 7.41 -7.97
CA LEU A 87 -11.02 8.26 -6.93
C LEU A 87 -10.52 9.70 -7.05
N ILE A 88 -9.22 9.90 -7.23
CA ILE A 88 -8.61 11.24 -7.33
C ILE A 88 -9.02 11.94 -8.61
N ALA A 89 -9.13 11.21 -9.73
CA ALA A 89 -9.68 11.74 -10.97
C ALA A 89 -11.14 12.19 -10.79
N ARG A 90 -11.97 11.39 -10.11
CA ARG A 90 -13.36 11.75 -9.77
C ARG A 90 -13.45 12.98 -8.88
N GLN A 91 -12.51 13.13 -7.94
CA GLN A 91 -12.36 14.33 -7.11
C GLN A 91 -11.71 15.52 -7.84
N LYS A 92 -11.34 15.37 -9.13
CA LYS A 92 -10.65 16.40 -9.93
C LYS A 92 -9.36 16.90 -9.26
N SER A 93 -8.67 16.03 -8.52
CA SER A 93 -7.50 16.35 -7.69
C SER A 93 -7.75 17.47 -6.66
N ARG A 94 -8.99 17.56 -6.15
CA ARG A 94 -9.41 18.52 -5.12
C ARG A 94 -9.73 17.81 -3.81
N CYS A 95 -9.43 18.47 -2.70
CA CYS A 95 -9.75 17.96 -1.37
C CYS A 95 -11.26 17.78 -1.22
N ALA A 96 -11.71 16.61 -0.75
CA ALA A 96 -13.13 16.34 -0.53
C ALA A 96 -13.81 17.34 0.43
N LEU A 97 -13.06 17.92 1.38
CA LEU A 97 -13.61 18.85 2.37
C LEU A 97 -13.52 20.31 1.92
N CYS A 98 -12.32 20.82 1.60
CA CYS A 98 -12.14 22.23 1.27
C CYS A 98 -12.09 22.55 -0.23
N GLN A 99 -12.23 21.55 -1.11
CA GLN A 99 -12.25 21.69 -2.58
C GLN A 99 -11.01 22.34 -3.21
N ARG A 100 -9.95 22.60 -2.43
CA ARG A 100 -8.67 23.11 -2.93
C ARG A 100 -7.93 22.04 -3.71
N LYS A 101 -7.39 22.44 -4.87
CA LYS A 101 -6.53 21.60 -5.72
C LYS A 101 -5.16 21.51 -5.07
N CYS A 102 -4.74 20.30 -4.70
CA CYS A 102 -3.48 20.07 -4.00
C CYS A 102 -3.09 18.59 -4.02
N LYS A 103 -1.92 18.26 -3.46
CA LYS A 103 -1.54 16.86 -3.25
C LYS A 103 -2.41 16.24 -2.15
N LEU A 104 -3.13 15.19 -2.52
CA LEU A 104 -4.07 14.51 -1.63
C LEU A 104 -3.44 13.30 -0.95
N SER A 105 -3.94 13.04 0.26
CA SER A 105 -3.67 11.87 1.08
C SER A 105 -4.94 11.05 1.22
N ALA A 106 -4.81 9.72 1.29
CA ALA A 106 -5.93 8.84 1.53
C ALA A 106 -6.36 8.96 2.99
N ASP A 107 -7.64 9.25 3.20
CA ASP A 107 -8.29 9.33 4.51
C ASP A 107 -9.57 8.48 4.52
N HIS A 108 -9.89 7.91 5.68
CA HIS A 108 -11.08 7.11 5.90
C HIS A 108 -12.30 8.01 6.14
N ILE A 109 -13.36 7.89 5.33
CA ILE A 109 -14.60 8.66 5.50
C ILE A 109 -15.21 8.37 6.87
N ILE A 110 -15.50 7.10 7.14
CA ILE A 110 -15.80 6.57 8.47
C ILE A 110 -14.46 6.26 9.14
N PRO A 111 -14.10 6.96 10.23
CA PRO A 111 -12.88 6.71 10.97
C PRO A 111 -12.76 5.26 11.44
N ILE A 112 -11.51 4.78 11.49
CA ILE A 112 -11.19 3.44 12.00
C ILE A 112 -11.71 3.22 13.43
N SER A 113 -11.63 4.25 14.29
CA SER A 113 -12.14 4.20 15.67
C SER A 113 -13.65 4.00 15.77
N LEU A 114 -14.38 4.20 14.67
CA LEU A 114 -15.83 4.00 14.57
C LEU A 114 -16.18 2.77 13.70
N GLY A 115 -15.23 1.85 13.51
CA GLY A 115 -15.44 0.62 12.72
C GLY A 115 -15.23 0.78 11.21
N GLY A 116 -14.64 1.89 10.75
CA GLY A 116 -14.37 2.12 9.34
C GLY A 116 -13.39 1.12 8.73
N CYS A 117 -13.71 0.63 7.52
CA CYS A 117 -12.87 -0.29 6.75
C CYS A 117 -11.93 0.45 5.77
N SER A 118 -11.01 -0.28 5.14
CA SER A 118 -10.02 0.24 4.20
C SER A 118 -10.34 -0.04 2.72
N TYR A 119 -11.58 -0.38 2.38
CA TYR A 119 -12.05 -0.49 1.00
C TYR A 119 -12.20 0.89 0.35
N ILE A 120 -12.07 0.98 -0.97
CA ILE A 120 -12.07 2.25 -1.71
C ILE A 120 -13.32 3.12 -1.44
N TRP A 121 -14.48 2.51 -1.21
CA TRP A 121 -15.72 3.23 -0.93
C TRP A 121 -15.67 4.00 0.40
N ASN A 122 -14.82 3.61 1.35
CA ASN A 122 -14.60 4.33 2.60
C ASN A 122 -13.39 5.28 2.53
N ILE A 123 -12.83 5.52 1.35
CA ILE A 123 -11.62 6.35 1.19
C ILE A 123 -11.96 7.63 0.43
N GLN A 124 -11.38 8.74 0.88
CA GLN A 124 -11.43 10.05 0.24
C GLN A 124 -10.03 10.67 0.15
N GLY A 125 -9.80 11.50 -0.85
CA GLY A 125 -8.61 12.34 -0.93
C GLY A 125 -8.76 13.64 -0.14
N LEU A 126 -7.92 13.83 0.88
CA LEU A 126 -7.86 15.07 1.67
C LEU A 126 -6.50 15.75 1.56
N CYS A 127 -6.53 17.09 1.60
CA CYS A 127 -5.32 17.88 1.78
C CYS A 127 -4.75 17.68 3.20
N PRO A 128 -3.45 17.93 3.42
CA PRO A 128 -2.82 17.70 4.73
C PRO A 128 -3.49 18.44 5.89
N SER A 129 -3.92 19.69 5.67
CA SER A 129 -4.58 20.50 6.70
C SER A 129 -5.95 19.94 7.09
N CYS A 130 -6.80 19.62 6.11
CA CYS A 130 -8.12 19.03 6.37
C CYS A 130 -8.01 17.63 6.98
N ASN A 131 -7.04 16.81 6.53
CA ASN A 131 -6.82 15.47 7.09
C ASN A 131 -6.45 15.55 8.58
N SER A 132 -5.50 16.44 8.92
CA SER A 132 -5.10 16.69 10.32
C SER A 132 -6.26 17.17 11.19
N GLN A 133 -7.08 18.11 10.68
CA GLN A 133 -8.23 18.64 11.40
C GLN A 133 -9.36 17.61 11.59
N LYS A 134 -9.59 16.73 10.61
CA LYS A 134 -10.64 15.70 10.68
C LYS A 134 -10.29 14.67 11.76
N HIS A 135 -9.07 14.15 11.77
CA HIS A 135 -8.63 13.13 12.71
C HIS A 135 -9.63 11.95 12.77
N ALA A 136 -10.19 11.67 13.95
CA ALA A 136 -11.17 10.61 14.21
C ALA A 136 -12.63 11.09 14.13
N LYS A 137 -12.88 12.27 13.56
CA LYS A 137 -14.22 12.84 13.41
C LYS A 137 -14.83 12.40 12.08
N LEU A 138 -16.14 12.24 12.06
CA LEU A 138 -16.88 12.18 10.81
C LEU A 138 -16.77 13.53 10.08
N PRO A 139 -16.76 13.54 8.74
CA PRO A 139 -16.81 14.78 7.97
C PRO A 139 -18.02 15.64 8.39
N LYS A 140 -17.78 16.89 8.79
CA LYS A 140 -18.87 17.85 9.02
C LYS A 140 -19.43 18.29 7.67
N GLY A 141 -20.71 18.00 7.40
CA GLY A 141 -21.41 18.47 6.20
C GLY A 141 -20.97 17.84 4.87
N ALA A 142 -20.28 16.69 4.89
CA ALA A 142 -20.02 15.97 3.64
C ALA A 142 -21.34 15.40 3.13
N GLN A 143 -21.87 16.02 2.08
CA GLN A 143 -22.88 15.41 1.23
C GLN A 143 -22.43 13.98 0.91
N PHE A 144 -23.21 12.98 1.34
CA PHE A 144 -23.06 11.59 0.92
C PHE A 144 -23.10 11.43 -0.62
N GLY A 145 -23.50 12.47 -1.36
CA GLY A 145 -23.75 12.50 -2.80
C GLY A 145 -22.55 12.43 -3.76
N LEU A 146 -21.33 12.09 -3.31
CA LEU A 146 -20.25 11.74 -4.25
C LEU A 146 -20.18 10.23 -4.54
N PHE A 147 -21.00 9.41 -3.87
CA PHE A 147 -21.04 7.95 -4.06
C PHE A 147 -22.36 7.42 -4.66
N ASP A 148 -23.39 8.25 -4.83
CA ASP A 148 -24.72 7.85 -5.35
C ASP A 148 -24.84 7.84 -6.88
N ARG A 149 -23.75 8.01 -7.65
CA ARG A 149 -23.81 7.77 -9.10
C ARG A 149 -23.29 6.35 -9.40
N PRO A 150 -24.16 5.42 -9.83
CA PRO A 150 -23.73 4.07 -10.21
C PRO A 150 -22.68 4.14 -11.31
N LEU A 151 -21.78 3.16 -11.32
CA LEU A 151 -20.92 2.86 -12.46
C LEU A 151 -21.82 2.69 -13.68
N ALA A 152 -21.90 3.72 -14.53
CA ALA A 152 -22.38 3.53 -15.88
C ALA A 152 -21.36 2.60 -16.55
N MET A 153 -21.73 1.32 -16.64
CA MET A 153 -21.07 0.38 -17.53
C MET A 153 -21.45 0.77 -18.95
N SER A 154 -20.48 1.30 -19.68
CA SER A 154 -20.49 1.44 -21.13
C SER A 154 -19.13 1.03 -21.65
#